data_AF-A0A3M1J0Q7-F1
#
_entry.id   AF-A0A3M1J0Q7-F1
#
_cell.length_a   1.000
_cell.length_b   1.000
_cell.length_c   1.000
_cell.angle_alpha   90.00
_cell.angle_beta   90.00
_cell.angle_gamma   90.00
#
_symmetry.space_group_name_H-M   'P 1'
#
loop_
_entity.id
_entity.type
_entity.pdbx_description
1 polymer ?
#
loop_
_entity_poly.entity_id
_entity_poly.type
_entity_poly.pdbx_seq_one_letter_code
_entity_poly.pdbx_strand_id
1 'polypeptide(L)'
;MFPSQGVLRKASWSLVLIAAWLGFAAMRVSAVLVAVEPQLQLPDEYQARIEASLAAAIRHGGEAILTPAGYSRCDYEMISGEWQEYETMWHTGQLIQGLLAAYRVTGRSEALRHARRAGDWWVSQTFPEDHP
;
A
#
# COMPACT_ATOMS: atom_id res chain seq x y z
N MET A 1 51.11 2.63 8.21
CA MET A 1 50.69 1.50 9.07
C MET A 1 49.23 1.26 8.79
N PHE A 2 48.93 0.37 7.85
CA PHE A 2 47.56 0.00 7.46
C PHE A 2 47.15 -1.23 8.25
N PRO A 3 45.94 -1.30 8.84
CA PRO A 3 45.52 -2.51 9.52
C PRO A 3 45.21 -3.60 8.49
N SER A 4 45.61 -4.80 8.90
CA SER A 4 45.69 -6.06 8.18
C SER A 4 44.37 -6.55 7.58
N GLN A 5 44.48 -7.04 6.34
CA GLN A 5 43.48 -7.89 5.70
C GLN A 5 43.32 -9.19 6.48
N GLY A 6 42.12 -9.46 7.01
CA GLY A 6 41.94 -10.66 7.82
C GLY A 6 40.52 -11.05 8.22
N VAL A 7 39.44 -10.44 7.71
CA VAL A 7 38.06 -10.94 7.96
C VAL A 7 37.10 -10.60 6.81
N LEU A 8 37.51 -10.75 5.55
CA LEU A 8 36.61 -10.54 4.40
C LEU A 8 36.80 -11.63 3.34
N ARG A 9 36.57 -12.89 3.74
CA ARG A 9 36.35 -14.00 2.81
C ARG A 9 35.15 -14.80 3.27
N LYS A 10 33.95 -14.31 2.88
CA LYS A 10 32.69 -15.05 2.61
C LYS A 10 31.56 -14.06 2.38
N ALA A 11 31.69 -13.22 1.35
CA ALA A 11 30.57 -12.48 0.78
C ALA A 11 30.66 -12.63 -0.74
N SER A 12 30.62 -13.88 -1.18
CA SER A 12 30.68 -14.25 -2.58
C SER A 12 29.24 -14.33 -3.11
N TRP A 13 28.89 -13.43 -4.02
CA TRP A 13 27.83 -13.56 -5.02
C TRP A 13 26.35 -13.32 -4.66
N SER A 14 25.98 -13.01 -3.41
CA SER A 14 24.55 -12.71 -3.11
C SER A 14 24.15 -11.23 -3.20
N LEU A 15 25.07 -10.31 -3.47
CA LEU A 15 24.80 -8.86 -3.47
C LEU A 15 24.64 -8.22 -4.86
N VAL A 16 24.70 -9.00 -5.94
CA VAL A 16 24.53 -8.48 -7.32
C VAL A 16 23.16 -8.82 -7.93
N LEU A 17 22.30 -9.57 -7.22
CA LEU A 17 20.95 -9.92 -7.70
C LEU A 17 19.79 -9.22 -6.96
N ILE A 18 20.06 -8.19 -6.15
CA ILE A 18 19.03 -7.40 -5.46
C ILE A 18 18.60 -6.15 -6.27
N ALA A 19 19.20 -5.90 -7.43
CA ALA A 19 18.90 -4.74 -8.29
C ALA A 19 17.93 -5.02 -9.46
N ALA A 20 17.21 -6.15 -9.46
CA ALA A 20 16.43 -6.60 -10.62
C ALA A 20 14.90 -6.70 -10.43
N TRP A 21 14.31 -6.27 -9.31
CA TRP A 21 12.84 -6.36 -9.12
C TRP A 21 12.25 -5.14 -8.43
N LEU A 22 11.81 -4.17 -9.23
CA LEU A 22 10.94 -3.05 -8.85
C LEU A 22 9.51 -3.56 -8.55
N GLY A 23 9.37 -4.36 -7.49
CA GLY A 23 8.06 -4.88 -7.04
C GLY A 23 7.96 -5.02 -5.51
N PHE A 24 8.93 -4.48 -4.77
CA PHE A 24 9.02 -4.61 -3.30
C PHE A 24 8.51 -3.35 -2.56
N ALA A 25 7.58 -2.60 -3.14
CA ALA A 25 6.99 -1.44 -2.47
C ALA A 25 5.97 -1.84 -1.38
N ALA A 26 5.30 -3.00 -1.51
CA ALA A 26 4.28 -3.43 -0.56
C ALA A 26 4.84 -4.02 0.76
N MET A 27 6.06 -4.58 0.76
CA MET A 27 6.63 -5.27 1.93
C MET A 27 7.58 -4.39 2.76
N ARG A 28 7.78 -3.11 2.40
CA ARG A 28 8.52 -2.16 3.23
C ARG A 28 7.64 -1.19 4.03
N VAL A 29 6.37 -1.00 3.65
CA VAL A 29 5.47 -0.12 4.41
C VAL A 29 5.16 -0.71 5.79
N SER A 30 5.04 -2.03 5.92
CA SER A 30 4.76 -2.67 7.22
C SER A 30 5.97 -2.72 8.17
N ALA A 31 7.21 -2.86 7.66
CA ALA A 31 8.39 -2.84 8.52
C ALA A 31 8.77 -1.42 8.96
N VAL A 32 8.50 -0.41 8.14
CA VAL A 32 8.72 1.00 8.50
C VAL A 32 7.68 1.49 9.51
N LEU A 33 6.43 1.03 9.43
CA LEU A 33 5.41 1.38 10.44
C LEU A 33 5.63 0.74 11.81
N VAL A 34 6.35 -0.40 11.88
CA VAL A 34 6.65 -1.07 13.16
C VAL A 34 8.04 -0.69 13.71
N ALA A 35 8.99 -0.26 12.87
CA ALA A 35 10.34 0.14 13.32
C ALA A 35 10.50 1.66 13.54
N VAL A 36 9.57 2.50 13.08
CA VAL A 36 9.56 3.95 13.33
C VAL A 36 8.54 4.26 14.42
N GLU A 37 8.76 3.65 15.57
CA GLU A 37 8.09 4.00 16.82
C GLU A 37 8.86 4.98 17.73
N PRO A 38 9.87 5.77 17.30
CA PRO A 38 9.93 7.12 17.84
C PRO A 38 8.80 7.88 17.16
N GLN A 39 7.74 8.19 17.93
CA GLN A 39 6.74 9.17 17.53
C GLN A 39 7.50 10.40 17.00
N LEU A 40 7.54 10.56 15.68
CA LEU A 40 8.09 11.75 15.07
C LEU A 40 7.25 12.89 15.64
N GLN A 41 7.83 13.67 16.55
CA GLN A 41 7.21 14.86 17.12
C GLN A 41 7.20 15.92 16.02
N LEU A 42 6.31 15.73 15.06
CA LEU A 42 6.12 16.63 13.95
C LEU A 42 5.46 17.90 14.50
N PRO A 43 5.87 19.09 14.02
CA PRO A 43 5.13 20.31 14.29
C PRO A 43 3.66 20.16 13.89
N ASP A 44 2.76 20.80 14.63
CA ASP A 44 1.29 20.69 14.45
C ASP A 44 0.87 20.98 13.00
N GLU A 45 1.57 21.90 12.31
CA GLU A 45 1.31 22.20 10.90
C GLU A 45 1.46 20.98 9.98
N TYR A 46 2.43 20.10 10.24
CA TYR A 46 2.64 18.90 9.44
C TYR A 46 1.63 17.83 9.80
N GLN A 47 1.26 17.70 11.08
CA GLN A 47 0.21 16.79 11.51
C GLN A 47 -1.12 17.13 10.82
N ALA A 48 -1.50 18.41 10.84
CA ALA A 48 -2.71 18.90 10.17
C ALA A 48 -2.69 18.63 8.65
N ARG A 49 -1.53 18.82 7.99
CA ARG A 49 -1.38 18.52 6.55
C ARG A 49 -1.48 17.02 6.25
N ILE A 50 -0.93 16.18 7.11
CA ILE A 50 -1.03 14.72 6.98
C ILE A 50 -2.50 14.30 7.12
N GLU A 51 -3.20 14.78 8.15
CA GLU A 51 -4.63 14.47 8.35
C GLU A 51 -5.49 14.94 7.17
N ALA A 52 -5.26 16.15 6.66
CA ALA A 52 -5.95 16.66 5.48
C ALA A 52 -5.68 15.79 4.24
N SER A 53 -4.45 15.34 4.07
CA SER A 53 -4.05 14.47 2.96
C SER A 53 -4.71 13.09 3.06
N LEU A 54 -4.77 12.52 4.27
CA LEU A 54 -5.46 11.26 4.53
C LEU A 54 -6.97 11.39 4.31
N ALA A 55 -7.59 12.49 4.72
CA ALA A 55 -9.00 12.75 4.45
C ALA A 55 -9.30 12.83 2.95
N ALA A 56 -8.44 13.51 2.17
CA ALA A 56 -8.57 13.55 0.72
C ALA A 56 -8.37 12.17 0.09
N ALA A 57 -7.40 11.38 0.57
CA ALA A 57 -7.14 10.03 0.09
C ALA A 57 -8.30 9.07 0.39
N ILE A 58 -8.89 9.15 1.58
CA ILE A 58 -10.09 8.36 1.96
C ILE A 58 -11.24 8.65 1.00
N ARG A 59 -11.51 9.94 0.76
CA ARG A 59 -12.59 10.36 -0.15
C ARG A 59 -12.32 9.86 -1.56
N HIS A 60 -11.12 10.10 -2.10
CA HIS A 60 -10.76 9.66 -3.44
C HIS A 60 -10.84 8.13 -3.59
N GLY A 61 -10.29 7.39 -2.62
CA GLY A 61 -10.35 5.93 -2.58
C GLY A 61 -11.78 5.39 -2.52
N GLY A 62 -12.64 5.99 -1.70
CA GLY A 62 -14.01 5.53 -1.49
C GLY A 62 -15.03 5.96 -2.55
N GLU A 63 -14.80 7.09 -3.22
CA GLU A 63 -15.77 7.69 -4.16
C GLU A 63 -15.33 7.59 -5.63
N ALA A 64 -14.04 7.74 -5.90
CA ALA A 64 -13.53 7.69 -7.27
C ALA A 64 -13.04 6.29 -7.65
N ILE A 65 -12.23 5.67 -6.79
CA ILE A 65 -11.58 4.38 -7.08
C ILE A 65 -12.52 3.20 -6.78
N LEU A 66 -13.24 3.22 -5.64
CA LEU A 66 -14.12 2.13 -5.26
C LEU A 66 -15.43 2.18 -6.04
N THR A 67 -15.75 1.12 -6.78
CA THR A 67 -17.02 1.00 -7.49
C THR A 67 -18.19 0.82 -6.51
N PRO A 68 -19.45 1.09 -6.95
CA PRO A 68 -20.63 0.80 -6.14
C PRO A 68 -20.75 -0.68 -5.74
N ALA A 69 -20.22 -1.60 -6.56
CA ALA A 69 -20.21 -3.03 -6.29
C ALA A 69 -19.15 -3.46 -5.26
N GLY A 70 -18.22 -2.56 -4.90
CA GLY A 70 -17.22 -2.81 -3.86
C GLY A 70 -15.84 -3.24 -4.35
N TYR A 71 -15.53 -3.15 -5.64
CA TYR A 71 -14.18 -3.42 -6.14
C TYR A 71 -13.47 -2.17 -6.65
N SER A 72 -12.14 -2.23 -6.74
CA SER A 72 -11.35 -1.14 -7.28
C SER A 72 -11.55 -1.00 -8.79
N ARG A 73 -11.68 0.22 -9.29
CA ARG A 73 -11.54 0.55 -10.72
C ARG A 73 -10.13 0.30 -11.27
N CYS A 74 -9.19 -0.10 -10.41
CA CYS A 74 -7.79 -0.41 -10.74
C CYS A 74 -7.06 0.84 -11.25
N ASP A 75 -6.32 0.77 -12.35
CA ASP A 75 -5.53 1.90 -12.83
C ASP A 75 -6.33 2.83 -13.74
N TYR A 76 -6.05 4.11 -13.63
CA TYR A 76 -6.55 5.12 -14.56
C TYR A 76 -5.48 5.40 -15.62
N GLU A 77 -5.75 5.04 -16.86
CA GLU A 77 -4.84 5.26 -17.97
C GLU A 77 -5.00 6.69 -18.48
N MET A 78 -3.94 7.50 -18.31
CA MET A 78 -3.98 8.94 -18.54
C MET A 78 -4.17 9.32 -20.01
N ILE A 79 -3.68 8.51 -20.95
CA ILE A 79 -3.81 8.81 -22.39
C ILE A 79 -5.24 8.59 -22.87
N SER A 80 -5.85 7.48 -22.45
CA SER A 80 -7.23 7.13 -22.84
C SER A 80 -8.28 7.87 -22.01
N GLY A 81 -7.93 8.26 -20.77
CA GLY A 81 -8.89 8.79 -19.81
C GLY A 81 -9.85 7.71 -19.27
N GLU A 82 -9.44 6.45 -19.33
CA GLU A 82 -10.28 5.30 -18.97
C GLU A 82 -9.67 4.51 -17.81
N TRP A 83 -10.54 3.92 -17.01
CA TRP A 83 -10.15 2.95 -16.00
C TRP A 83 -9.90 1.59 -16.65
N GLN A 84 -8.79 0.94 -16.31
CA GLN A 84 -8.39 -0.37 -16.84
C GLN A 84 -8.58 -1.41 -15.75
N GLU A 85 -9.62 -2.25 -15.89
CA GLU A 85 -9.89 -3.33 -14.94
C GLU A 85 -8.93 -4.52 -15.18
N TYR A 86 -7.82 -4.54 -14.44
CA TYR A 86 -6.88 -5.67 -14.42
C TYR A 86 -6.49 -6.02 -12.98
N GLU A 87 -6.26 -7.30 -12.71
CA GLU A 87 -5.91 -7.79 -11.35
C GLU A 87 -6.81 -7.20 -10.25
N THR A 88 -8.13 -7.21 -10.46
CA THR A 88 -9.10 -6.49 -9.62
C THR A 88 -9.03 -6.87 -8.14
N MET A 89 -8.77 -8.14 -7.84
CA MET A 89 -8.60 -8.61 -6.45
C MET A 89 -7.37 -7.99 -5.78
N TRP A 90 -6.26 -7.88 -6.52
CA TRP A 90 -5.02 -7.30 -6.02
C TRP A 90 -5.19 -5.80 -5.73
N HIS A 91 -5.74 -5.04 -6.67
CA HIS A 91 -6.00 -3.60 -6.49
C HIS A 91 -6.99 -3.33 -5.37
N THR A 92 -8.05 -4.14 -5.26
CA THR A 92 -9.03 -4.02 -4.17
C THR A 92 -8.39 -4.33 -2.83
N GLY A 93 -7.51 -5.32 -2.75
CA GLY A 93 -6.76 -5.63 -1.53
C GLY A 93 -5.85 -4.48 -1.08
N GLN A 94 -5.15 -3.83 -2.00
CA GLN A 94 -4.33 -2.66 -1.69
C GLN A 94 -5.18 -1.48 -1.19
N LEU A 95 -6.33 -1.23 -1.82
CA LEU A 95 -7.27 -0.20 -1.42
C LEU A 95 -7.79 -0.44 0.02
N ILE A 96 -8.16 -1.68 0.34
CA ILE A 96 -8.59 -2.07 1.69
C ILE A 96 -7.47 -1.78 2.70
N GLN A 97 -6.22 -2.18 2.42
CA GLN A 97 -5.11 -1.91 3.32
C GLN A 97 -4.88 -0.42 3.54
N GLY A 98 -4.90 0.39 2.48
CA GLY A 98 -4.75 1.84 2.58
C GLY A 98 -5.85 2.50 3.41
N LEU A 99 -7.11 2.10 3.20
CA LEU A 99 -8.25 2.60 3.97
C LEU A 99 -8.19 2.21 5.45
N LEU A 100 -7.79 0.97 5.76
CA LEU A 100 -7.61 0.52 7.15
C LEU A 100 -6.44 1.25 7.84
N ALA A 101 -5.33 1.50 7.14
CA ALA A 101 -4.22 2.29 7.66
C ALA A 101 -4.64 3.73 7.94
N ALA A 102 -5.36 4.36 7.01
CA ALA A 102 -5.90 5.70 7.19
C ALA A 102 -6.90 5.76 8.36
N TYR A 103 -7.73 4.73 8.54
CA TYR A 103 -8.63 4.62 9.70
C TYR A 103 -7.86 4.55 11.03
N ARG A 104 -6.78 3.76 11.10
CA ARG A 104 -5.96 3.66 12.34
C ARG A 104 -5.34 4.98 12.75
N VAL A 105 -4.95 5.81 11.78
CA VAL A 105 -4.35 7.13 12.04
C VAL A 105 -5.41 8.18 12.37
N THR A 106 -6.50 8.23 11.59
CA THR A 106 -7.46 9.34 11.64
C THR A 106 -8.73 9.07 12.45
N GLY A 107 -9.03 7.81 12.77
CA GLY A 107 -10.30 7.41 13.38
C GLY A 107 -11.55 7.62 12.53
N ARG A 108 -11.40 8.04 11.26
CA ARG A 108 -12.54 8.40 10.39
C ARG A 108 -13.35 7.18 9.99
N SER A 109 -14.59 7.09 10.48
CA SER A 109 -15.50 5.97 10.21
C SER A 109 -15.77 5.76 8.71
N GLU A 110 -15.64 6.80 7.89
CA GLU A 110 -15.74 6.72 6.44
C GLU A 110 -14.73 5.74 5.83
N ALA A 111 -13.48 5.80 6.25
CA ALA A 111 -12.44 4.89 5.78
C ALA A 111 -12.80 3.43 6.09
N LEU A 112 -13.29 3.17 7.29
CA LEU A 112 -13.72 1.84 7.70
C LEU A 112 -14.95 1.36 6.92
N ARG A 113 -15.92 2.23 6.62
CA ARG A 113 -17.08 1.88 5.79
C ARG A 113 -16.67 1.47 4.37
N HIS A 114 -15.77 2.24 3.76
CA HIS A 114 -15.25 1.93 2.42
C HIS A 114 -14.45 0.64 2.42
N ALA A 115 -13.57 0.44 3.41
CA ALA A 115 -12.78 -0.78 3.57
C ALA A 115 -13.67 -2.00 3.75
N ARG A 116 -14.75 -1.88 4.54
CA ARG A 116 -15.72 -2.96 4.74
C ARG A 116 -16.43 -3.31 3.44
N ARG A 117 -16.97 -2.32 2.72
CA ARG A 117 -17.63 -2.56 1.41
C ARG A 117 -16.69 -3.30 0.45
N ALA A 118 -15.43 -2.89 0.44
CA ALA A 118 -14.42 -3.55 -0.40
C ALA A 118 -14.09 -4.98 0.07
N GLY A 119 -13.96 -5.18 1.37
CA GLY A 119 -13.74 -6.50 1.97
C GLY A 119 -14.89 -7.46 1.73
N ASP A 120 -16.14 -6.99 1.84
CA ASP A 120 -17.35 -7.77 1.60
C ASP A 120 -17.40 -8.29 0.15
N TRP A 121 -17.02 -7.46 -0.83
CA TRP A 121 -16.85 -7.92 -2.22
C TRP A 121 -15.67 -8.89 -2.37
N TRP A 122 -14.54 -8.60 -1.72
CA TRP A 122 -13.32 -9.39 -1.92
C TRP A 122 -13.49 -10.83 -1.42
N VAL A 123 -14.12 -11.03 -0.27
CA VAL A 123 -14.39 -12.36 0.29
C VAL A 123 -15.51 -13.11 -0.45
N SER A 124 -16.33 -12.41 -1.25
CA SER A 124 -17.36 -13.05 -2.08
C SER A 124 -16.78 -13.62 -3.38
N GLN A 125 -15.52 -13.34 -3.71
CA GLN A 125 -14.91 -13.84 -4.93
C GLN A 125 -14.58 -15.33 -4.81
N THR A 126 -14.82 -16.06 -5.88
CA THR A 126 -14.38 -17.46 -5.99
C THR A 126 -12.98 -17.48 -6.60
N PHE A 127 -12.05 -18.17 -5.97
CA PHE A 127 -10.74 -18.43 -6.56
C PHE A 127 -10.87 -19.61 -7.52
N PRO A 128 -10.53 -19.46 -8.81
CA PRO A 128 -10.39 -20.62 -9.67
C PRO A 128 -9.29 -21.54 -9.11
N GLU A 129 -9.53 -22.85 -9.11
CA GLU A 129 -8.57 -23.84 -8.58
C GLU A 129 -7.26 -23.86 -9.37
N ASP A 130 -7.32 -23.44 -10.64
CA ASP A 130 -6.19 -23.42 -11.55
C ASP A 130 -5.82 -21.98 -11.95
N HIS A 131 -4.55 -21.64 -11.77
CA HIS A 131 -3.88 -20.54 -12.48
C HIS A 131 -3.41 -21.09 -13.84
N PRO A 132 -3.65 -20.40 -14.98
CA PRO A 132 -3.06 -20.79 -16.25
C PRO A 132 -1.51 -20.77 -16.21
#